data_AF-A0A7C7X5U7-F1
#
_entry.id   AF-A0A7C7X5U7-F1
#
_cell.length_a   1.000
_cell.length_b   1.000
_cell.length_c   1.000
_cell.angle_alpha   90.00
_cell.angle_beta   90.00
_cell.angle_gamma   90.00
#
_symmetry.space_group_name_H-M   'P 1'
#
loop_
_entity.id
_entity.type
_entity.pdbx_description
1 polymer ?
#
loop_
_entity_poly.entity_id
_entity_poly.type
_entity_poly.pdbx_seq_one_letter_code
_entity_poly.pdbx_strand_id
1 'polypeptide(L)'
;MPIDKKFINQFVNVTTKAALASSYLVGKKDKIAADKAATDSMRKELNKINMNGKIVIGEGELDEAPMLYIGETLGTTKGPILDIAVDPLEGTNFVANNLPGGLSVIAVAEKNNLFNAPETYMNKIAVGNVEEGIVDLDYPIKKNISNLADAKNKDISKVTACILDRPRHKKIIDELKQLKVNIKLITDGDVAGALLVSSHKYNVDIYLGIGGGPEGVLAASALDT
;
A
#
# COMPACT_ATOMS: atom_id res chain seq x y z
N MET A 1 1.11 19.96 7.92
CA MET A 1 1.51 19.21 6.72
C MET A 1 2.62 19.99 6.04
N PRO A 2 3.82 19.41 5.87
CA PRO A 2 4.97 20.11 5.31
C PRO A 2 4.77 20.51 3.84
N ILE A 3 3.92 19.79 3.11
CA ILE A 3 3.57 20.08 1.71
C ILE A 3 2.43 21.11 1.65
N ASP A 4 2.61 22.15 0.83
CA ASP A 4 1.60 23.17 0.57
C ASP A 4 0.30 22.52 0.04
N LYS A 5 -0.84 22.86 0.68
CA LYS A 5 -2.16 22.31 0.36
C LYS A 5 -2.54 22.47 -1.12
N LYS A 6 -1.96 23.44 -1.83
CA LYS A 6 -2.20 23.63 -3.27
C LYS A 6 -1.83 22.40 -4.11
N PHE A 7 -0.89 21.57 -3.65
CA PHE A 7 -0.46 20.36 -4.36
C PHE A 7 -1.42 19.18 -4.16
N ILE A 8 -2.22 19.18 -3.09
CA ILE A 8 -3.09 18.04 -2.74
C ILE A 8 -4.03 17.70 -3.90
N ASN A 9 -4.75 18.68 -4.44
CA ASN A 9 -5.66 18.46 -5.56
C ASN A 9 -4.95 17.99 -6.83
N GLN A 10 -3.68 18.37 -7.01
CA GLN A 10 -2.89 17.92 -8.16
C GLN A 10 -2.53 16.44 -8.03
N PHE A 11 -2.09 15.99 -6.86
CA PHE A 11 -1.82 14.57 -6.60
C PHE A 11 -3.09 13.71 -6.61
N VAL A 12 -4.22 14.23 -6.10
CA VAL A 12 -5.53 13.58 -6.26
C VAL A 12 -5.88 13.40 -7.74
N ASN A 13 -5.62 14.41 -8.58
CA ASN A 13 -5.83 14.28 -10.02
C ASN A 13 -4.90 13.24 -10.66
N VAL A 14 -3.65 13.11 -10.20
CA VAL A 14 -2.70 12.08 -10.68
C VAL A 14 -3.29 10.68 -10.50
N THR A 15 -3.67 10.30 -9.27
CA THR A 15 -4.24 8.96 -9.01
C THR A 15 -5.60 8.77 -9.68
N THR A 16 -6.43 9.82 -9.74
CA THR A 16 -7.72 9.78 -10.46
C THR A 16 -7.52 9.45 -11.94
N LYS A 17 -6.54 10.07 -12.61
CA LYS A 17 -6.27 9.84 -14.03
C LYS A 17 -5.63 8.48 -14.28
N ALA A 18 -4.78 8.00 -13.38
CA ALA A 18 -4.22 6.66 -13.45
C ALA A 18 -5.29 5.57 -13.29
N ALA A 19 -6.13 5.68 -12.25
CA ALA A 19 -7.25 4.76 -12.02
C ALA A 19 -8.27 4.78 -13.18
N LEU A 20 -8.57 5.95 -13.74
CA LEU A 20 -9.43 6.05 -14.92
C LEU A 20 -8.82 5.32 -16.12
N ALA A 21 -7.52 5.49 -16.36
CA ALA A 21 -6.84 4.87 -17.49
C ALA A 21 -6.87 3.34 -17.40
N SER A 22 -6.58 2.76 -16.23
CA SER A 22 -6.67 1.31 -16.02
C SER A 22 -8.11 0.79 -16.03
N SER A 23 -9.10 1.61 -15.65
CA SER A 23 -10.52 1.20 -15.66
C SER A 23 -11.04 0.76 -17.04
N TYR A 24 -10.48 1.31 -18.13
CA TYR A 24 -10.82 0.88 -19.49
C TYR A 24 -10.35 -0.53 -19.84
N LEU A 25 -9.51 -1.14 -18.99
CA LEU A 25 -8.96 -2.49 -19.17
C LEU A 25 -9.59 -3.50 -18.20
N VAL A 26 -10.57 -3.08 -17.40
CA VAL A 26 -11.32 -3.95 -16.49
C VAL A 26 -11.90 -5.15 -17.25
N GLY A 27 -11.59 -6.36 -16.77
CA GLY A 27 -12.11 -7.61 -17.31
C GLY A 27 -11.50 -8.06 -18.65
N LYS A 28 -10.52 -7.34 -19.20
CA LYS A 28 -9.89 -7.67 -20.49
C LYS A 28 -8.82 -8.77 -20.42
N LYS A 29 -8.57 -9.33 -19.23
CA LYS A 29 -7.55 -10.37 -18.98
C LYS A 29 -6.12 -9.98 -19.38
N ASP A 30 -5.84 -8.68 -19.45
CA ASP A 30 -4.52 -8.15 -19.77
C ASP A 30 -4.04 -7.23 -18.65
N LYS A 31 -3.33 -7.83 -17.69
CA LYS A 31 -2.79 -7.10 -16.54
C LYS A 31 -1.67 -6.13 -16.93
N ILE A 32 -0.88 -6.47 -17.94
CA ILE A 32 0.26 -5.66 -18.39
C ILE A 32 -0.23 -4.39 -19.06
N ALA A 33 -1.26 -4.51 -19.92
CA ALA A 33 -1.86 -3.34 -20.55
C ALA A 33 -2.58 -2.43 -19.53
N ALA A 34 -3.24 -3.02 -18.52
CA ALA A 34 -3.91 -2.26 -17.46
C ALA A 34 -2.90 -1.44 -16.64
N ASP A 35 -1.80 -2.09 -16.26
CA ASP A 35 -0.70 -1.49 -15.51
C ASP A 35 -0.03 -0.37 -16.30
N LYS A 36 0.39 -0.67 -17.53
CA LYS A 36 0.97 0.32 -18.45
C LYS A 36 0.07 1.54 -18.63
N ALA A 37 -1.24 1.35 -18.77
CA ALA A 37 -2.18 2.46 -18.92
C ALA A 37 -2.20 3.38 -17.69
N ALA A 38 -2.12 2.81 -16.49
CA ALA A 38 -2.01 3.59 -15.26
C ALA A 38 -0.66 4.31 -15.16
N THR A 39 0.45 3.60 -15.40
CA THR A 39 1.83 4.13 -15.35
C THR A 39 2.02 5.30 -16.33
N ASP A 40 1.60 5.14 -17.59
CA ASP A 40 1.63 6.19 -18.62
C ASP A 40 0.86 7.45 -18.16
N SER A 41 -0.36 7.24 -17.64
CA SER A 41 -1.26 8.32 -17.22
C SER A 41 -0.74 9.05 -15.99
N MET A 42 -0.30 8.31 -14.97
CA MET A 42 0.28 8.83 -13.74
C MET A 42 1.51 9.69 -14.05
N ARG A 43 2.48 9.15 -14.80
CA ARG A 43 3.70 9.86 -15.19
C ARG A 43 3.41 11.14 -15.96
N LYS A 44 2.45 11.10 -16.88
CA LYS A 44 2.04 12.28 -17.66
C LYS A 44 1.47 13.39 -16.76
N GLU A 45 0.64 13.05 -15.79
CA GLU A 45 0.07 14.05 -14.87
C GLU A 45 1.11 14.58 -13.87
N LEU A 46 2.00 13.73 -13.36
CA LEU A 46 3.10 14.14 -12.48
C LEU A 46 3.99 15.20 -13.15
N ASN A 47 4.28 15.04 -14.45
CA ASN A 47 5.09 15.98 -15.22
C ASN A 47 4.45 17.36 -15.45
N LYS A 48 3.18 17.56 -15.08
CA LYS A 48 2.51 18.87 -15.12
C LYS A 48 2.64 19.65 -13.81
N ILE A 49 3.10 19.02 -12.73
CA ILE A 49 3.16 19.62 -11.41
C ILE A 49 4.41 20.48 -11.27
N ASN A 50 4.25 21.66 -10.67
CA ASN A 50 5.36 22.56 -10.33
C ASN A 50 6.13 22.05 -9.10
N MET A 51 6.96 21.03 -9.33
CA MET A 51 7.83 20.40 -8.34
C MET A 51 9.13 19.91 -8.98
N ASN A 52 10.11 19.61 -8.14
CA ASN A 52 11.25 18.78 -8.46
C ASN A 52 11.06 17.43 -7.74
N GLY A 53 10.26 16.56 -8.32
CA GLY A 53 9.88 15.27 -7.73
C GLY A 53 10.89 14.19 -8.10
N LYS A 54 11.28 13.35 -7.16
CA LYS A 54 12.11 12.18 -7.39
C LYS A 54 11.32 10.92 -7.03
N ILE A 55 11.26 9.96 -7.94
CA ILE A 55 10.74 8.63 -7.63
C ILE A 55 11.74 7.92 -6.70
N VAL A 56 11.29 7.55 -5.51
CA VAL A 56 12.07 6.73 -4.56
C VAL A 56 11.51 5.33 -4.42
N ILE A 57 10.24 5.13 -4.77
CA ILE A 57 9.58 3.84 -4.94
C ILE A 57 8.72 3.94 -6.20
N GLY A 58 8.86 2.99 -7.12
CA GLY A 58 8.11 2.98 -8.36
C GLY A 58 8.03 1.59 -8.98
N GLU A 59 8.00 1.54 -10.31
CA GLU A 59 7.73 0.32 -11.09
C GLU A 59 8.91 -0.67 -11.16
N GLY A 60 10.10 -0.23 -10.75
CA GLY A 60 11.34 -0.98 -10.95
C GLY A 60 12.60 -0.11 -10.91
N GLU A 61 13.75 -0.76 -11.02
CA GLU A 61 15.00 -0.13 -11.43
C GLU A 61 14.94 0.33 -12.90
N LEU A 62 15.83 1.24 -13.32
CA LEU A 62 15.82 1.83 -14.67
C LEU A 62 15.95 0.80 -15.81
N ASP A 63 16.67 -0.30 -15.57
CA ASP A 63 16.85 -1.39 -16.53
C ASP A 63 15.62 -2.29 -16.65
N GLU A 64 14.77 -2.31 -15.63
CA GLU A 64 13.57 -3.15 -15.58
C GLU A 64 12.28 -2.36 -15.92
N ALA A 65 12.25 -1.05 -15.63
CA ALA A 65 11.11 -0.18 -15.84
C ALA A 65 11.45 1.04 -16.73
N PRO A 66 10.78 1.22 -17.89
CA PRO A 66 11.06 2.36 -18.78
C PRO A 66 10.49 3.70 -18.26
N MET A 67 9.60 3.67 -17.26
CA MET A 67 8.87 4.82 -16.71
C MET A 67 8.61 4.60 -15.23
N LEU A 68 8.59 5.69 -14.45
CA LEU A 68 8.44 5.67 -13.00
C LEU A 68 9.45 4.75 -12.31
N TYR A 69 10.66 4.69 -12.85
CA TYR A 69 11.77 3.92 -12.28
C TYR A 69 12.37 4.65 -11.07
N ILE A 70 13.02 3.90 -10.18
CA ILE A 70 13.69 4.46 -9.00
C ILE A 70 14.78 5.46 -9.44
N GLY A 71 14.65 6.69 -8.96
CA GLY A 71 15.52 7.81 -9.30
C GLY A 71 15.04 8.69 -10.44
N GLU A 72 13.92 8.36 -11.12
CA GLU A 72 13.34 9.23 -12.14
C GLU A 72 12.99 10.61 -11.55
N THR A 73 13.38 11.68 -12.25
CA THR A 73 12.98 13.05 -11.89
C THR A 73 11.76 13.48 -12.69
N LEU A 74 10.73 13.96 -12.00
CA LEU A 74 9.43 14.33 -12.54
C LEU A 74 9.00 15.74 -12.12
N GLY A 75 8.01 16.26 -12.83
CA GLY A 75 7.47 17.61 -12.63
C GLY A 75 8.17 18.63 -13.53
N THR A 76 7.77 19.89 -13.42
CA THR A 76 8.29 20.97 -14.28
C THR A 76 9.69 21.46 -13.87
N THR A 77 10.31 20.82 -12.88
CA THR A 77 11.58 21.19 -12.20
C THR A 77 11.55 22.57 -11.53
N LYS A 78 10.37 23.19 -11.43
CA LYS A 78 10.12 24.47 -10.77
C LYS A 78 9.28 24.23 -9.53
N GLY A 79 9.89 24.22 -8.34
CA GLY A 79 9.13 24.05 -7.10
C GLY A 79 9.91 23.31 -6.00
N PRO A 80 9.20 22.81 -4.96
CA PRO A 80 9.84 22.08 -3.88
C PRO A 80 10.46 20.78 -4.37
N ILE A 81 11.50 20.32 -3.65
CA ILE A 81 12.09 19.00 -3.85
C ILE A 81 11.28 18.00 -3.05
N LEU A 82 10.72 17.00 -3.72
CA LEU A 82 9.81 16.02 -3.12
C LEU A 82 10.27 14.61 -3.45
N ASP A 83 10.17 13.71 -2.49
CA ASP A 83 10.27 12.27 -2.74
C ASP A 83 8.86 11.73 -2.99
N ILE A 84 8.76 10.82 -3.96
CA ILE A 84 7.50 10.26 -4.43
C ILE A 84 7.61 8.74 -4.44
N ALA A 85 6.66 8.09 -3.79
CA ALA A 85 6.40 6.66 -3.91
C ALA A 85 5.10 6.47 -4.69
N VAL A 86 5.13 5.59 -5.69
CA VAL A 86 3.95 5.29 -6.53
C VAL A 86 3.70 3.80 -6.59
N ASP A 87 2.41 3.46 -6.67
CA ASP A 87 1.92 2.21 -7.23
C ASP A 87 0.81 2.60 -8.21
N PRO A 88 1.12 2.79 -9.51
CA PRO A 88 0.17 3.24 -10.50
C PRO A 88 -1.09 2.38 -10.54
N LEU A 89 -0.92 1.06 -10.41
CA LEU A 89 -2.01 0.10 -10.35
C LEU A 89 -1.73 -1.04 -9.35
N GLU A 90 -2.13 -0.83 -8.10
CA GLU A 90 -2.17 -1.90 -7.12
C GLU A 90 -3.26 -2.90 -7.54
N GLY A 91 -2.89 -4.18 -7.58
CA GLY A 91 -3.83 -5.25 -7.90
C GLY A 91 -4.16 -5.30 -9.39
N THR A 92 -3.15 -5.29 -10.25
CA THR A 92 -3.29 -5.50 -11.71
C THR A 92 -4.12 -6.75 -12.05
N ASN A 93 -4.01 -7.83 -11.28
CA ASN A 93 -4.85 -9.02 -11.39
C ASN A 93 -6.34 -8.73 -11.14
N PHE A 94 -6.67 -7.86 -10.18
CA PHE A 94 -8.05 -7.49 -9.90
C PHE A 94 -8.67 -6.78 -11.10
N VAL A 95 -7.97 -5.80 -11.67
CA VAL A 95 -8.44 -5.08 -12.86
C VAL A 95 -8.59 -6.03 -14.04
N ALA A 96 -7.56 -6.80 -14.38
CA ALA A 96 -7.60 -7.73 -15.51
C ALA A 96 -8.77 -8.73 -15.42
N ASN A 97 -9.15 -9.13 -14.21
CA ASN A 97 -10.19 -10.12 -13.96
C ASN A 97 -11.57 -9.55 -13.58
N ASN A 98 -11.74 -8.22 -13.53
CA ASN A 98 -12.96 -7.56 -13.03
C ASN A 98 -13.34 -8.00 -11.60
N LEU A 99 -12.34 -7.99 -10.72
CA LEU A 99 -12.50 -8.23 -9.29
C LEU A 99 -12.39 -6.91 -8.52
N PRO A 100 -13.06 -6.77 -7.37
CA PRO A 100 -12.89 -5.59 -6.52
C PRO A 100 -11.47 -5.54 -5.93
N GLY A 101 -10.97 -4.33 -5.71
CA GLY A 101 -9.71 -4.11 -4.96
C GLY A 101 -8.58 -3.48 -5.76
N GLY A 102 -8.74 -3.18 -7.05
CA GLY A 102 -7.75 -2.40 -7.79
C GLY A 102 -7.78 -0.91 -7.39
N LEU A 103 -6.62 -0.30 -7.21
CA LEU A 103 -6.47 1.13 -6.88
C LEU A 103 -5.19 1.72 -7.45
N SER A 104 -5.11 3.05 -7.45
CA SER A 104 -3.90 3.80 -7.81
C SER A 104 -3.44 4.59 -6.59
N VAL A 105 -2.16 4.46 -6.25
CA VAL A 105 -1.60 4.94 -4.98
C VAL A 105 -0.44 5.89 -5.22
N ILE A 106 -0.38 6.95 -4.42
CA ILE A 106 0.76 7.84 -4.35
C ILE A 106 1.01 8.26 -2.89
N ALA A 107 2.27 8.25 -2.47
CA ALA A 107 2.73 8.92 -1.27
C ALA A 107 3.79 9.96 -1.65
N VAL A 108 3.73 11.12 -1.00
CA VAL A 108 4.62 12.25 -1.28
C VAL A 108 5.13 12.80 0.03
N ALA A 109 6.44 12.98 0.14
CA ALA A 109 7.07 13.59 1.29
C ALA A 109 8.13 14.60 0.86
N GLU A 110 8.65 15.36 1.82
CA GLU A 110 9.90 16.07 1.60
C GLU A 110 11.05 15.08 1.33
N LYS A 111 12.11 15.57 0.70
CA LYS A 111 13.29 14.77 0.40
C LYS A 111 13.80 14.00 1.63
N ASN A 112 14.09 12.71 1.43
CA ASN A 112 14.58 11.74 2.40
C ASN A 112 13.59 11.35 3.52
N ASN A 113 12.30 11.69 3.41
CA ASN A 113 11.26 11.30 4.39
C ASN A 113 10.39 10.13 3.92
N LEU A 114 10.74 9.46 2.82
CA LEU A 114 10.21 8.16 2.45
C LEU A 114 11.34 7.14 2.52
N PHE A 115 11.11 6.03 3.22
CA PHE A 115 12.07 4.93 3.27
C PHE A 115 12.23 4.35 1.86
N ASN A 116 13.46 4.35 1.35
CA ASN A 116 13.79 3.71 0.08
C ASN A 116 13.88 2.19 0.30
N ALA A 117 12.72 1.53 0.26
CA ALA A 117 12.63 0.10 0.48
C ALA A 117 13.24 -0.66 -0.72
N PRO A 118 14.13 -1.65 -0.48
CA PRO A 118 14.58 -2.52 -1.55
C PRO A 118 13.40 -3.33 -2.11
N GLU A 119 13.49 -3.70 -3.38
CA GLU A 119 12.51 -4.55 -4.07
C GLU A 119 12.56 -6.01 -3.58
N THR A 120 12.12 -6.21 -2.35
CA THR A 120 12.11 -7.49 -1.66
C THR A 120 10.86 -7.64 -0.82
N TYR A 121 10.72 -8.79 -0.18
CA TYR A 121 9.63 -9.04 0.76
C TYR A 121 9.88 -8.36 2.12
N MET A 122 8.82 -7.87 2.72
CA MET A 122 8.80 -7.22 4.04
C MET A 122 7.76 -7.89 4.93
N ASN A 123 8.16 -8.20 6.18
CA ASN A 123 7.20 -8.53 7.24
C ASN A 123 6.46 -7.25 7.65
N LYS A 124 5.13 -7.31 7.63
CA LYS A 124 4.24 -6.18 7.91
C LYS A 124 3.36 -6.53 9.09
N ILE A 125 3.17 -5.56 9.99
CA ILE A 125 2.13 -5.57 11.01
C ILE A 125 1.53 -4.17 11.05
N ALA A 126 0.21 -4.07 10.98
CA ALA A 126 -0.49 -2.81 11.06
C ALA A 126 -1.73 -2.97 11.93
N VAL A 127 -2.00 -1.96 12.74
CA VAL A 127 -3.14 -1.86 13.65
C VAL A 127 -3.66 -0.42 13.61
N GLY A 128 -4.95 -0.23 13.89
CA GLY A 128 -5.55 1.10 13.98
C GLY A 128 -6.11 1.39 15.38
N ASN A 129 -6.00 2.64 15.82
CA ASN A 129 -6.56 3.17 17.07
C ASN A 129 -6.22 2.30 18.31
N VAL A 130 -4.93 2.12 18.57
CA VAL A 130 -4.40 1.50 19.80
C VAL A 130 -3.16 2.25 20.26
N GLU A 131 -2.79 2.10 21.53
CA GLU A 131 -1.56 2.68 22.09
C GLU A 131 -0.32 2.10 21.41
N GLU A 132 0.76 2.90 21.41
CA GLU A 132 2.05 2.47 20.87
C GLU A 132 2.62 1.29 21.67
N GLY A 133 3.30 0.36 20.99
CA GLY A 133 3.93 -0.81 21.63
C GLY A 133 3.01 -1.99 21.95
N ILE A 134 1.71 -1.90 21.62
CA ILE A 134 0.77 -3.02 21.77
C ILE A 134 1.14 -4.22 20.88
N VAL A 135 1.64 -3.93 19.67
CA VAL A 135 2.09 -4.93 18.71
C VAL A 135 3.56 -4.72 18.33
N ASP A 136 4.23 -5.82 17.97
CA ASP A 136 5.64 -5.84 17.59
C ASP A 136 5.89 -6.98 16.58
N LEU A 137 6.73 -6.75 15.57
CA LEU A 137 7.12 -7.77 14.60
C LEU A 137 7.91 -8.92 15.24
N ASP A 138 8.65 -8.66 16.32
CA ASP A 138 9.45 -9.66 17.04
C ASP A 138 8.62 -10.47 18.03
N TYR A 139 7.35 -10.10 18.26
CA TYR A 139 6.46 -10.88 19.12
C TYR A 139 5.88 -12.10 18.39
N PRO A 140 5.72 -13.23 19.10
CA PRO A 140 4.91 -14.34 18.59
C PRO A 140 3.49 -13.87 18.25
N ILE A 141 2.87 -14.47 17.22
CA ILE A 141 1.52 -14.08 16.76
C ILE A 141 0.52 -14.11 17.92
N LYS A 142 0.53 -15.18 18.74
CA LYS A 142 -0.31 -15.25 19.94
C LYS A 142 -0.17 -14.03 20.86
N LYS A 143 1.04 -13.51 21.07
CA LYS A 143 1.28 -12.36 21.95
C LYS A 143 0.69 -11.09 21.34
N ASN A 144 0.97 -10.83 20.06
CA ASN A 144 0.37 -9.70 19.33
C ASN A 144 -1.15 -9.72 19.39
N ILE A 145 -1.77 -10.86 19.12
CA ILE A 145 -3.22 -11.03 19.14
C ILE A 145 -3.79 -10.83 20.55
N SER A 146 -3.14 -11.36 21.59
CA SER A 146 -3.61 -11.22 22.97
C SER A 146 -3.54 -9.76 23.44
N ASN A 147 -2.39 -9.11 23.24
CA ASN A 147 -2.20 -7.69 23.55
C ASN A 147 -3.25 -6.81 22.85
N LEU A 148 -3.50 -7.07 21.57
CA LEU A 148 -4.48 -6.32 20.78
C LEU A 148 -5.93 -6.56 21.25
N ALA A 149 -6.24 -7.78 21.68
CA ALA A 149 -7.55 -8.13 22.23
C ALA A 149 -7.79 -7.39 23.55
N ASP A 150 -6.80 -7.39 24.44
CA ASP A 150 -6.84 -6.67 25.72
C ASP A 150 -6.97 -5.17 25.52
N ALA A 151 -6.14 -4.57 24.65
CA ALA A 151 -6.16 -3.14 24.36
C ALA A 151 -7.50 -2.67 23.77
N LYS A 152 -8.18 -3.53 23.01
CA LYS A 152 -9.51 -3.24 22.43
C LYS A 152 -10.67 -3.76 23.28
N ASN A 153 -10.40 -4.27 24.49
CA ASN A 153 -11.38 -4.85 25.41
C ASN A 153 -12.35 -5.84 24.73
N LYS A 154 -11.78 -6.81 24.01
CA LYS A 154 -12.55 -7.82 23.27
C LYS A 154 -11.96 -9.21 23.47
N ASP A 155 -12.80 -10.22 23.32
CA ASP A 155 -12.34 -11.60 23.28
C ASP A 155 -11.39 -11.82 22.10
N ILE A 156 -10.36 -12.66 22.27
CA ILE A 156 -9.44 -13.06 21.20
C ILE A 156 -10.22 -13.57 19.97
N SER A 157 -11.29 -14.35 20.17
CA SER A 157 -12.10 -14.88 19.08
C SER A 157 -12.89 -13.83 18.29
N LYS A 158 -12.97 -12.60 18.80
CA LYS A 158 -13.58 -11.45 18.11
C LYS A 158 -12.55 -10.59 17.37
N VAL A 159 -11.25 -10.84 17.55
CA VAL A 159 -10.20 -10.19 16.74
C VAL A 159 -10.33 -10.66 15.30
N THR A 160 -10.28 -9.72 14.35
CA THR A 160 -10.20 -10.01 12.91
C THR A 160 -8.81 -9.68 12.38
N ALA A 161 -8.08 -10.69 11.92
CA ALA A 161 -6.77 -10.56 11.28
C ALA A 161 -6.90 -10.64 9.74
N CYS A 162 -6.38 -9.65 9.04
CA CYS A 162 -6.25 -9.64 7.57
C CYS A 162 -4.86 -10.10 7.16
N ILE A 163 -4.79 -11.01 6.17
CA ILE A 163 -3.53 -11.58 5.67
C ILE A 163 -3.68 -12.04 4.22
N LEU A 164 -2.61 -11.94 3.43
CA LEU A 164 -2.58 -12.51 2.08
C LEU A 164 -2.70 -14.03 2.11
N ASP A 165 -3.54 -14.61 1.26
CA ASP A 165 -3.63 -16.05 1.06
C ASP A 165 -2.48 -16.53 0.16
N ARG A 166 -1.39 -16.96 0.81
CA ARG A 166 -0.17 -17.41 0.17
C ARG A 166 0.43 -18.60 0.91
N PRO A 167 1.10 -19.53 0.21
CA PRO A 167 1.77 -20.67 0.86
C PRO A 167 2.75 -20.26 1.98
N ARG A 168 3.45 -19.13 1.80
CA ARG A 168 4.37 -18.56 2.81
C ARG A 168 3.70 -18.18 4.14
N HIS A 169 2.38 -17.96 4.14
CA HIS A 169 1.61 -17.58 5.33
C HIS A 169 0.93 -18.75 6.03
N LYS A 170 1.09 -19.99 5.52
CA LYS A 170 0.41 -21.17 6.08
C LYS A 170 0.60 -21.29 7.60
N LYS A 171 1.83 -21.15 8.09
CA LYS A 171 2.14 -21.24 9.53
C LYS A 171 1.40 -20.18 10.35
N ILE A 172 1.40 -18.94 9.87
CA ILE A 172 0.72 -17.81 10.52
C ILE A 172 -0.80 -18.07 10.55
N ILE A 173 -1.38 -18.47 9.40
CA ILE A 173 -2.81 -18.78 9.27
C ILE A 173 -3.22 -19.93 10.20
N ASP A 174 -2.41 -20.99 10.29
CA ASP A 174 -2.68 -22.13 11.17
C ASP A 174 -2.65 -21.71 12.65
N GLU A 175 -1.71 -20.86 13.07
CA GLU A 175 -1.67 -20.31 14.43
C GLU A 175 -2.90 -19.42 14.73
N LEU A 176 -3.29 -18.54 13.80
CA LEU A 176 -4.50 -17.73 13.92
C LEU A 176 -5.76 -18.60 14.06
N LYS A 177 -5.87 -19.70 13.30
CA LYS A 177 -6.99 -20.66 13.42
C LYS A 177 -7.01 -21.34 14.79
N GLN A 178 -5.85 -21.72 15.33
CA GLN A 178 -5.76 -22.30 16.68
C GLN A 178 -6.21 -21.34 17.78
N LEU A 179 -5.91 -20.04 17.62
CA LEU A 179 -6.37 -18.97 18.51
C LEU A 179 -7.87 -18.65 18.33
N LYS A 180 -8.52 -19.21 17.31
CA LYS A 180 -9.92 -18.98 16.96
C LYS A 180 -10.26 -17.52 16.64
N VAL A 181 -9.28 -16.75 16.15
CA VAL A 181 -9.54 -15.40 15.63
C VAL A 181 -10.30 -15.47 14.32
N ASN A 182 -11.01 -14.40 13.95
CA ASN A 182 -11.56 -14.26 12.61
C ASN A 182 -10.41 -13.97 11.62
N ILE A 183 -10.43 -14.62 10.46
CA ILE A 183 -9.38 -14.47 9.45
C ILE A 183 -10.01 -13.94 8.17
N LYS A 184 -9.54 -12.77 7.73
CA LYS A 184 -9.86 -12.20 6.42
C LYS A 184 -8.69 -12.49 5.46
N LEU A 185 -8.91 -13.45 4.57
CA LEU A 185 -7.95 -13.76 3.51
C LEU A 185 -8.16 -12.81 2.33
N ILE A 186 -7.07 -12.25 1.82
CA ILE A 186 -7.04 -11.47 0.57
C ILE A 186 -6.10 -12.12 -0.43
N THR A 187 -6.44 -12.10 -1.72
CA THR A 187 -5.63 -12.76 -2.75
C THR A 187 -4.53 -11.87 -3.29
N ASP A 188 -4.68 -10.56 -3.30
CA ASP A 188 -3.71 -9.55 -3.74
C ASP A 188 -4.02 -8.24 -3.00
N GLY A 189 -3.20 -7.22 -3.19
CA GLY A 189 -3.45 -5.86 -2.71
C GLY A 189 -3.27 -5.69 -1.20
N ASP A 190 -2.02 -5.76 -0.75
CA ASP A 190 -1.71 -5.60 0.67
C ASP A 190 -1.55 -4.16 1.15
N VAL A 191 -1.47 -3.16 0.25
CA VAL A 191 -1.61 -1.76 0.67
C VAL A 191 -3.06 -1.55 1.11
N ALA A 192 -4.03 -1.85 0.25
CA ALA A 192 -5.44 -1.79 0.63
C ALA A 192 -5.77 -2.70 1.82
N GLY A 193 -5.18 -3.90 1.86
CA GLY A 193 -5.30 -4.84 2.97
C GLY A 193 -4.84 -4.26 4.31
N ALA A 194 -3.67 -3.61 4.34
CA ALA A 194 -3.15 -2.95 5.54
C ALA A 194 -4.02 -1.77 5.97
N LEU A 195 -4.54 -0.98 5.01
CA LEU A 195 -5.40 0.16 5.30
C LEU A 195 -6.77 -0.21 5.88
N LEU A 196 -7.20 -1.47 5.83
CA LEU A 196 -8.45 -1.90 6.46
C LEU A 196 -8.48 -1.65 7.97
N VAL A 197 -7.31 -1.57 8.62
CA VAL A 197 -7.24 -1.29 10.07
C VAL A 197 -7.58 0.16 10.43
N SER A 198 -7.52 1.07 9.44
CA SER A 198 -7.68 2.52 9.65
C SER A 198 -9.08 2.94 10.11
N SER A 199 -10.09 2.08 9.96
CA SER A 199 -11.47 2.45 10.27
C SER A 199 -12.32 1.25 10.68
N HIS A 200 -13.08 1.41 11.77
CA HIS A 200 -14.00 0.40 12.31
C HIS A 200 -15.00 -0.15 11.29
N LYS A 201 -15.37 0.63 10.27
CA LYS A 201 -16.32 0.19 9.22
C LYS A 201 -15.88 -1.07 8.44
N TYR A 202 -14.58 -1.36 8.41
CA TYR A 202 -14.03 -2.51 7.69
C TYR A 202 -13.97 -3.78 8.52
N ASN A 203 -14.18 -3.67 9.84
CA ASN A 203 -14.12 -4.77 10.80
C ASN A 203 -12.82 -5.61 10.70
N VAL A 204 -11.69 -4.93 10.51
CA VAL A 204 -10.34 -5.52 10.55
C VAL A 204 -9.56 -4.82 11.67
N ASP A 205 -8.95 -5.61 12.53
CA ASP A 205 -8.25 -5.10 13.71
C ASP A 205 -6.74 -5.07 13.54
N ILE A 206 -6.23 -6.00 12.74
CA ILE A 206 -4.81 -6.17 12.47
C ILE A 206 -4.63 -6.66 11.05
N TYR A 207 -3.66 -6.09 10.34
CA TYR A 207 -3.05 -6.70 9.17
C TYR A 207 -1.71 -7.27 9.57
N LEU A 208 -1.40 -8.51 9.19
CA LEU A 208 -0.11 -9.11 9.48
C LEU A 208 0.30 -10.13 8.41
N GLY A 209 1.59 -10.20 8.09
CA GLY A 209 2.13 -11.16 7.12
C GLY A 209 3.30 -10.60 6.32
N ILE A 210 3.54 -11.17 5.14
CA ILE A 210 4.68 -10.88 4.27
C ILE A 210 4.18 -10.47 2.88
N GLY A 211 4.60 -9.30 2.42
CA GLY A 211 4.31 -8.77 1.09
C GLY A 211 5.43 -7.86 0.59
N GLY A 212 5.21 -7.09 -0.46
CA GLY A 212 6.28 -6.29 -1.08
C GLY A 212 6.73 -5.13 -0.18
N GLY A 213 8.03 -4.89 -0.13
CA GLY A 213 8.64 -3.81 0.66
C GLY A 213 8.16 -2.41 0.27
N PRO A 214 8.20 -2.06 -1.03
CA PRO A 214 7.63 -0.81 -1.55
C PRO A 214 6.20 -0.50 -1.07
N GLU A 215 5.31 -1.48 -1.18
CA GLU A 215 3.91 -1.40 -0.74
C GLU A 215 3.80 -1.22 0.78
N GLY A 216 4.77 -1.73 1.54
CA GLY A 216 4.87 -1.50 2.98
C GLY A 216 5.05 -0.03 3.32
N VAL A 217 5.87 0.69 2.54
CA VAL A 217 6.09 2.13 2.72
C VAL A 217 4.86 2.94 2.32
N LEU A 218 4.17 2.57 1.24
CA LEU A 218 2.90 3.20 0.84
C LEU A 218 1.83 3.04 1.93
N ALA A 219 1.68 1.83 2.48
CA ALA A 219 0.75 1.56 3.57
C ALA A 219 1.12 2.33 4.85
N ALA A 220 2.41 2.32 5.22
CA ALA A 220 2.91 3.07 6.38
C ALA A 220 2.65 4.57 6.23
N SER A 221 2.92 5.15 5.06
CA SER A 221 2.70 6.58 4.78
C SER A 221 1.25 7.01 4.96
N ALA A 222 0.29 6.11 4.73
CA ALA A 222 -1.13 6.39 4.89
C ALA A 222 -1.64 6.10 6.31
N LEU A 223 -0.90 5.33 7.12
CA LEU A 223 -1.22 5.04 8.52
C LEU A 223 -0.43 5.89 9.53
N ASP A 224 0.60 6.60 9.07
CA ASP A 224 1.39 7.54 9.86
C ASP A 224 0.51 8.74 10.27
N THR A 225 0.26 8.89 11.58
CA THR A 225 -0.64 9.90 12.17
C THR A 225 0.04 10.72 13.24
#